data_AF-A0A413H3Q4-F1
#
_entry.id   AF-A0A413H3Q4-F1
#
_cell.length_a   1.000
_cell.length_b   1.000
_cell.length_c   1.000
_cell.angle_alpha   90.00
_cell.angle_beta   90.00
_cell.angle_gamma   90.00
#
_symmetry.space_group_name_H-M   'P 1'
#
loop_
_entity.id
_entity.type
_entity.pdbx_description
1 polymer ?
#
loop_
_entity_poly.entity_id
_entity_poly.type
_entity_poly.pdbx_seq_one_letter_code
_entity_poly.pdbx_strand_id
1 'polypeptide(L)'
;MADVDVFVDGEKIDLNGKALDEVVFPSEIESINVEKNAEDASRGKIYITTKKSKGKYTMVTGEGKENVYFTVKGGEKASAKGEMRVEGVVQDKDGEPVIGATVLLEGTNMGTVTDVDGHFVIPAAKGDKLIVSYVSMKTAKVKVAPKVTVTLKDE
;
A
#
# COMPACT_ATOMS: atom_id res chain seq x y z
N MET A 1 0.32 -2.44 34.60
CA MET A 1 0.21 -2.72 33.15
C MET A 1 1.28 -1.89 32.48
N ALA A 2 2.05 -2.45 31.54
CA ALA A 2 3.00 -1.65 30.78
C ALA A 2 2.22 -0.60 29.98
N ASP A 3 2.63 0.66 30.08
CA ASP A 3 1.97 1.77 29.42
C ASP A 3 2.58 1.92 28.02
N VAL A 4 1.75 1.90 26.98
CA VAL A 4 2.20 1.96 25.59
C VAL A 4 1.68 3.24 24.96
N ASP A 5 2.60 4.07 24.48
CA ASP A 5 2.28 5.25 23.70
C ASP A 5 2.18 4.88 22.21
N VAL A 6 1.04 5.16 21.58
CA VAL A 6 0.81 4.87 20.16
C VAL A 6 0.94 6.15 19.35
N PHE A 7 1.63 6.08 18.22
CA PHE A 7 1.80 7.15 17.26
C PHE A 7 1.29 6.69 15.89
N VAL A 8 0.47 7.50 15.23
CA VAL A 8 0.03 7.27 13.84
C VAL A 8 0.50 8.44 13.00
N ASP A 9 1.27 8.17 11.94
CA ASP A 9 1.85 9.18 11.05
C ASP A 9 2.67 10.28 11.78
N GLY A 10 3.25 9.92 12.93
CA GLY A 10 4.05 10.81 13.77
C GLY A 10 3.27 11.58 14.85
N GLU A 11 1.94 11.47 14.87
CA GLU A 11 1.10 12.09 15.90
C GLU A 11 0.77 11.08 17.00
N LYS A 12 0.92 11.48 18.26
CA LYS A 12 0.54 10.64 19.40
C LYS A 12 -0.98 10.51 19.44
N ILE A 13 -1.46 9.28 19.45
CA ILE A 13 -2.87 8.95 19.57
C ILE A 13 -3.20 8.69 21.02
N ASP A 14 -4.19 9.40 21.52
CA ASP A 14 -4.87 9.05 22.76
C ASP A 14 -6.07 8.16 22.43
N LEU A 15 -6.01 6.91 22.87
CA LEU A 15 -7.04 5.93 22.57
C LEU A 15 -8.31 6.19 23.38
N ASN A 16 -8.29 6.86 24.55
CA ASN A 16 -9.50 7.24 25.31
C ASN A 16 -10.64 6.18 25.37
N GLY A 17 -10.29 4.89 25.42
CA GLY A 17 -11.25 3.77 25.42
C GLY A 17 -11.77 3.31 24.05
N LYS A 18 -11.36 3.96 22.96
CA LYS A 18 -11.54 3.49 21.58
C LYS A 18 -10.57 2.37 21.23
N ALA A 19 -11.02 1.45 20.38
CA ALA A 19 -10.16 0.44 19.82
C ALA A 19 -9.23 1.04 18.73
N LEU A 20 -8.06 0.43 18.53
CA LEU A 20 -7.02 0.95 17.63
C LEU A 20 -7.47 0.94 16.16
N ASP A 21 -8.31 -0.01 15.78
CA ASP A 21 -8.95 -0.15 14.47
C ASP A 21 -10.01 0.93 14.19
N GLU A 22 -10.51 1.63 15.22
CA GLU A 22 -11.32 2.84 15.05
C GLU A 22 -10.48 4.07 14.66
N VAL A 23 -9.17 4.04 14.97
CA VAL A 23 -8.26 5.17 14.71
C VAL A 23 -7.43 4.94 13.45
N VAL A 24 -7.02 3.69 13.20
CA VAL A 24 -6.23 3.35 12.03
C VAL A 24 -6.73 2.03 11.44
N PHE A 25 -7.26 2.08 10.24
CA PHE A 25 -7.78 0.89 9.59
C PHE A 25 -6.62 -0.02 9.12
N PRO A 26 -6.70 -1.34 9.30
CA PRO A 26 -5.63 -2.26 8.87
C PRO A 26 -5.27 -2.13 7.39
N SER A 27 -6.24 -1.80 6.54
CA SER A 27 -6.04 -1.59 5.11
C SER A 27 -5.24 -0.32 4.78
N GLU A 28 -5.15 0.63 5.71
CA GLU A 28 -4.40 1.87 5.59
C GLU A 28 -3.00 1.75 6.19
N ILE A 29 -2.68 0.70 6.94
CA ILE A 29 -1.35 0.52 7.54
C ILE A 29 -0.34 0.11 6.46
N GLU A 30 0.77 0.84 6.41
CA GLU A 30 1.93 0.51 5.59
C GLU A 30 3.01 -0.20 6.41
N SER A 31 3.26 0.25 7.64
CA SER A 31 4.24 -0.37 8.54
C SER A 31 3.93 -0.11 10.02
N ILE A 32 4.46 -0.98 10.89
CA ILE A 32 4.37 -0.87 12.35
C ILE A 32 5.78 -1.09 12.92
N ASN A 33 6.23 -0.19 13.80
CA ASN A 33 7.47 -0.32 14.57
C ASN A 33 7.18 -0.26 16.07
N VAL A 34 7.91 -1.03 16.87
CA VAL A 34 7.76 -1.07 18.33
C VAL A 34 9.11 -0.81 18.98
N GLU A 35 9.16 0.17 19.88
CA GLU A 35 10.37 0.56 20.59
C GLU A 35 10.16 0.44 22.09
N LYS A 36 11.15 -0.12 22.79
CA LYS A 36 11.23 -0.01 24.25
C LYS A 36 11.64 1.40 24.61
N ASN A 37 10.97 2.01 25.59
CA ASN A 37 11.37 3.34 26.03
C ASN A 37 12.74 3.25 26.74
N ALA A 38 13.67 4.12 26.33
CA ALA A 38 15.06 4.13 26.81
C ALA A 38 15.19 4.69 28.24
N GLU A 39 14.25 5.52 28.67
CA GLU A 39 14.21 6.18 29.98
C GLU A 39 13.37 5.37 30.98
N ASP A 40 12.35 4.65 30.50
CA ASP A 40 11.51 3.78 31.31
C ASP A 40 11.27 2.43 30.61
N ALA A 41 12.02 1.42 31.03
CA ALA A 41 11.95 0.06 30.49
C ALA A 41 10.57 -0.61 30.63
N SER A 42 9.66 -0.08 31.46
CA SER A 42 8.30 -0.56 31.64
C SER A 42 7.29 0.06 30.65
N ARG A 43 7.73 1.04 29.85
CA ARG A 43 6.93 1.71 28.80
C ARG A 43 7.42 1.36 27.41
N GLY A 44 6.49 1.30 26.46
CA GLY A 44 6.76 1.05 25.05
C GLY A 44 6.20 2.17 24.15
N LYS A 45 6.73 2.28 22.94
CA LYS A 45 6.18 3.13 21.87
C LYS A 45 5.84 2.28 20.67
N ILE A 46 4.66 2.49 20.08
CA ILE A 46 4.26 1.89 18.80
C ILE A 46 4.13 3.01 17.78
N TYR A 47 4.80 2.88 16.64
CA TYR A 47 4.67 3.80 15.52
C TYR A 47 4.00 3.08 14.37
N ILE A 48 2.89 3.65 13.89
CA ILE A 48 2.12 3.15 12.77
C ILE A 48 2.24 4.17 11.65
N THR A 49 2.79 3.75 10.51
CA THR A 49 2.81 4.58 9.31
C THR A 49 1.68 4.14 8.41
N THR A 50 0.84 5.08 7.97
CA THR A 50 -0.22 4.78 7.02
C THR A 50 0.26 4.98 5.58
N LYS A 51 -0.46 4.36 4.65
CA LYS A 51 -0.26 4.49 3.20
C LYS A 51 -0.36 5.94 2.72
N LYS A 52 -1.02 6.83 3.48
CA LYS A 52 -1.09 8.29 3.20
C LYS A 52 0.26 8.99 3.35
N SER A 53 1.15 8.45 4.19
CA SER A 53 2.49 8.99 4.45
C SER A 53 3.59 8.36 3.59
N LYS A 54 3.22 7.48 2.65
CA LYS A 54 4.13 6.76 1.77
C LYS A 54 4.93 7.75 0.91
N GLY A 55 6.24 7.80 1.12
CA GLY A 55 7.17 8.74 0.46
C GLY A 55 7.58 9.97 1.26
N LYS A 56 6.99 10.22 2.44
CA LYS A 56 7.40 11.31 3.35
C LYS A 56 8.54 10.91 4.30
N TYR A 57 8.73 9.62 4.54
CA TYR A 57 9.72 9.05 5.46
C TYR A 57 10.62 8.02 4.75
N THR A 58 11.93 8.13 4.90
CA THR A 58 12.88 7.08 4.47
C THR A 58 13.28 6.20 5.64
N MET A 59 13.35 4.88 5.38
CA MET A 59 13.91 3.92 6.32
C MET A 59 15.44 4.04 6.31
N VAL A 60 16.05 4.34 7.45
CA VAL A 60 17.50 4.29 7.64
C VAL A 60 17.85 3.27 8.71
N THR A 61 18.56 2.23 8.30
CA THR A 61 19.20 1.26 9.19
C THR A 61 20.62 1.76 9.46
N GLY A 62 20.94 2.13 10.70
CA GLY A 62 22.31 2.40 11.09
C GLY A 62 23.06 1.07 11.23
N GLU A 63 24.28 0.98 10.69
CA GLU A 63 25.13 -0.22 10.87
C GLU A 63 25.26 -0.56 12.36
N GLY A 64 24.83 -1.78 12.71
CA GLY A 64 24.92 -2.32 14.07
C GLY A 64 23.81 -1.95 15.06
N LYS A 65 22.68 -1.37 14.63
CA LYS A 65 21.54 -1.09 15.53
C LYS A 65 20.25 -1.74 15.03
N GLU A 66 19.60 -2.51 15.91
CA GLU A 66 18.32 -3.19 15.70
C GLU A 66 17.10 -2.22 15.61
N ASN A 67 17.35 -0.91 15.52
CA ASN A 67 16.31 0.12 15.53
C ASN A 67 16.19 0.80 14.16
N VAL A 68 14.97 0.82 13.63
CA VAL A 68 14.61 1.51 12.38
C VAL A 68 14.21 2.95 12.70
N TYR A 69 15.01 3.92 12.27
CA TYR A 69 14.67 5.34 12.39
C TYR A 69 14.03 5.84 11.09
N PHE A 70 13.02 6.72 11.22
CA PHE A 70 12.36 7.39 10.10
C PHE A 70 12.83 8.85 10.04
N THR A 71 13.48 9.24 8.94
CA THR A 71 13.80 10.65 8.67
C THR A 71 12.84 11.21 7.62
N VAL A 72 12.32 12.43 7.86
CA VAL A 72 11.50 13.16 6.88
C VAL A 72 12.39 13.63 5.73
N LYS A 73 12.15 13.11 4.51
CA LYS A 73 12.86 13.62 3.33
C LYS A 73 12.13 14.85 2.82
N GLY A 74 12.68 16.02 3.12
CA GLY A 74 12.23 17.27 2.53
C GLY A 74 12.37 17.23 1.01
N GLY A 75 11.22 17.29 0.33
CA GLY A 75 11.08 17.84 -1.02
C GLY A 75 11.65 17.03 -2.18
N GLU A 76 10.84 16.15 -2.76
CA GLU A 76 10.62 16.15 -4.21
C GLU A 76 9.12 15.97 -4.47
N LYS A 77 8.56 16.86 -5.27
CA LYS A 77 7.13 16.98 -5.50
C LYS A 77 6.58 15.67 -6.09
N ALA A 78 5.96 14.83 -5.27
CA ALA A 78 4.90 13.95 -5.75
C ALA A 78 3.79 14.88 -6.28
N SER A 79 3.77 15.07 -7.61
CA SER A 79 2.70 15.79 -8.27
C SER A 79 1.40 15.14 -7.81
N ALA A 80 0.55 15.92 -7.14
CA ALA A 80 -0.79 15.55 -6.73
C ALA A 80 -1.65 15.31 -7.98
N LYS A 81 -1.35 14.24 -8.69
CA LYS A 81 -2.15 13.72 -9.77
C LYS A 81 -3.18 12.87 -9.06
N GLY A 82 -4.34 13.49 -8.79
CA GLY A 82 -5.40 12.91 -7.95
C GLY A 82 -5.52 11.40 -8.14
N GLU A 83 -5.22 10.68 -7.07
CA GLU A 83 -5.36 9.22 -7.04
C GLU A 83 -6.85 8.89 -7.21
N MET A 84 -7.15 8.02 -8.16
CA MET A 84 -8.48 7.50 -8.38
C MET A 84 -8.50 6.01 -8.11
N ARG A 85 -9.66 5.53 -7.64
CA ARG A 85 -9.92 4.10 -7.54
C ARG A 85 -10.17 3.58 -8.95
N VAL A 86 -9.31 2.68 -9.41
CA VAL A 86 -9.50 1.96 -10.67
C VAL A 86 -10.22 0.67 -10.34
N GLU A 87 -11.40 0.50 -10.90
CA GLU A 87 -12.14 -0.76 -10.90
C GLU A 87 -11.95 -1.41 -12.25
N GLY A 88 -11.60 -2.69 -12.28
CA GLY A 88 -11.42 -3.37 -13.55
C GLY A 88 -11.75 -4.84 -13.54
N VAL A 89 -11.82 -5.39 -14.75
CA VAL A 89 -12.06 -6.80 -15.01
C VAL A 89 -10.96 -7.31 -15.90
N VAL A 90 -10.37 -8.45 -15.56
CA VAL A 90 -9.46 -9.19 -16.45
C VAL A 90 -10.22 -10.39 -16.99
N GLN A 91 -10.21 -10.53 -18.30
CA GLN A 91 -10.85 -11.63 -19.02
C GLN A 91 -9.93 -12.17 -20.11
N ASP A 92 -10.20 -13.37 -20.59
CA ASP A 92 -9.53 -13.94 -21.75
C ASP A 92 -10.20 -13.50 -23.08
N LYS A 93 -9.72 -14.06 -24.19
CA LYS A 93 -10.23 -13.80 -25.54
C LYS A 93 -11.68 -14.24 -25.75
N ASP A 94 -12.16 -15.20 -24.99
CA ASP A 94 -13.51 -15.76 -25.08
C ASP A 94 -14.49 -15.00 -24.16
N GLY A 95 -13.95 -14.10 -23.32
CA GLY A 95 -14.70 -13.29 -22.37
C GLY A 95 -14.85 -13.95 -21.00
N GLU A 96 -14.13 -15.05 -20.74
CA GLU A 96 -14.15 -15.71 -19.45
C GLU A 96 -13.26 -14.95 -18.45
N PRO A 97 -13.69 -14.82 -17.18
CA PRO A 97 -12.93 -14.11 -16.16
C PRO A 97 -11.61 -14.82 -15.86
N VAL A 98 -10.52 -14.06 -15.80
CA VAL A 98 -9.21 -14.60 -15.43
C VAL A 98 -9.02 -14.41 -13.93
N ILE A 99 -9.19 -15.50 -13.19
CA ILE A 99 -9.02 -15.56 -11.73
C ILE A 99 -7.53 -15.63 -11.41
N GLY A 100 -7.05 -14.83 -10.45
CA GLY A 100 -5.65 -14.88 -10.02
C GLY A 100 -4.66 -14.17 -10.95
N ALA A 101 -5.13 -13.35 -11.90
CA ALA A 101 -4.27 -12.49 -12.70
C ALA A 101 -3.59 -11.43 -11.82
N THR A 102 -2.29 -11.23 -12.04
CA THR A 102 -1.53 -10.17 -11.37
C THR A 102 -1.73 -8.86 -12.10
N VAL A 103 -2.10 -7.81 -11.36
CA VAL A 103 -2.27 -6.45 -11.88
C VAL A 103 -1.30 -5.53 -11.16
N LEU A 104 -0.32 -4.96 -11.87
CA LEU A 104 0.74 -4.12 -11.31
C LEU A 104 0.73 -2.72 -11.93
N LEU A 105 0.98 -1.68 -11.14
CA LEU A 105 1.27 -0.35 -11.68
C LEU A 105 2.70 -0.28 -12.22
N GLU A 106 2.84 0.03 -13.50
CA GLU A 106 4.13 0.10 -14.21
C GLU A 106 5.12 1.01 -13.47
N GLY A 107 6.30 0.46 -13.16
CA GLY A 107 7.37 1.18 -12.47
C GLY A 107 7.23 1.24 -10.94
N THR A 108 6.27 0.51 -10.36
CA THR A 108 6.07 0.44 -8.91
C THR A 108 5.97 -1.02 -8.43
N ASN A 109 6.02 -1.23 -7.11
CA ASN A 109 5.66 -2.51 -6.48
C ASN A 109 4.19 -2.55 -6.05
N MET A 110 3.37 -1.57 -6.46
CA MET A 110 1.95 -1.55 -6.13
C MET A 110 1.19 -2.41 -7.13
N GLY A 111 0.54 -3.45 -6.62
CA GLY A 111 -0.27 -4.35 -7.42
C GLY A 111 -1.38 -4.99 -6.62
N THR A 112 -2.24 -5.71 -7.32
CA THR A 112 -3.33 -6.49 -6.77
C THR A 112 -3.49 -7.76 -7.60
N VAL A 113 -4.38 -8.65 -7.16
CA VAL A 113 -4.72 -9.89 -7.85
C VAL A 113 -6.22 -9.91 -8.10
N THR A 114 -6.64 -10.45 -9.24
CA THR A 114 -8.07 -10.57 -9.56
C THR A 114 -8.78 -11.62 -8.71
N ASP A 115 -10.03 -11.37 -8.39
CA ASP A 115 -10.90 -12.31 -7.67
C ASP A 115 -11.53 -13.37 -8.59
N VAL A 116 -12.52 -14.12 -8.07
CA VAL A 116 -13.19 -15.21 -8.77
C VAL A 116 -14.02 -14.77 -9.98
N ASP A 117 -14.39 -13.51 -10.04
CA ASP A 117 -15.13 -12.91 -11.16
C ASP A 117 -14.18 -12.12 -12.08
N GLY A 118 -12.86 -12.25 -11.89
CA GLY A 118 -11.84 -11.52 -12.64
C GLY A 118 -11.74 -10.04 -12.25
N HIS A 119 -12.43 -9.60 -11.20
CA HIS A 119 -12.45 -8.20 -10.78
C HIS A 119 -11.20 -7.82 -10.00
N PHE A 120 -10.79 -6.56 -10.13
CA PHE A 120 -9.74 -5.97 -9.31
C PHE A 120 -10.03 -4.51 -8.98
N VAL A 121 -9.45 -4.06 -7.87
CA VAL A 121 -9.44 -2.65 -7.47
C VAL A 121 -8.02 -2.24 -7.12
N ILE A 122 -7.54 -1.14 -7.69
CA ILE A 122 -6.19 -0.60 -7.42
C ILE A 122 -6.22 0.94 -7.42
N PRO A 123 -5.61 1.61 -6.42
CA PRO A 123 -5.44 3.06 -6.45
C PRO A 123 -4.37 3.44 -7.48
N ALA A 124 -4.67 4.38 -8.38
CA ALA A 124 -3.74 4.83 -9.42
C ALA A 124 -4.01 6.29 -9.83
N ALA A 125 -3.01 6.97 -10.38
CA ALA A 125 -3.13 8.37 -10.77
C ALA A 125 -3.28 8.52 -12.29
N LYS A 126 -4.11 9.45 -12.78
CA LYS A 126 -4.51 9.61 -14.20
C LYS A 126 -3.63 8.92 -15.26
N GLY A 127 -2.68 9.51 -15.98
CA GLY A 127 -1.86 8.81 -17.00
C GLY A 127 -0.91 7.66 -16.56
N ASP A 128 -1.15 6.95 -15.47
CA ASP A 128 -0.39 5.74 -15.11
C ASP A 128 -0.75 4.57 -16.04
N LYS A 129 -0.02 3.45 -15.93
CA LYS A 129 -0.26 2.24 -16.71
C LYS A 129 -0.28 1.01 -15.82
N LEU A 130 -1.18 0.09 -16.14
CA LEU A 130 -1.25 -1.24 -15.56
C LEU A 130 -0.47 -2.21 -16.45
N ILE A 131 0.21 -3.13 -15.79
CA ILE A 131 0.80 -4.34 -16.36
C ILE A 131 -0.02 -5.49 -15.78
N VAL A 132 -0.68 -6.24 -16.66
CA VAL A 132 -1.50 -7.39 -16.26
C VAL A 132 -0.87 -8.64 -16.83
N SER A 133 -0.65 -9.64 -15.98
CA SER A 133 -0.06 -10.92 -16.35
C SER A 133 -0.77 -12.08 -15.68
N TYR A 134 -0.77 -13.22 -16.38
CA TYR A 134 -1.24 -14.48 -15.87
C TYR A 134 -0.40 -15.61 -16.47
N VAL A 135 -0.37 -16.76 -15.81
CA VAL A 135 0.46 -17.90 -16.23
C VAL A 135 0.10 -18.32 -17.65
N SER A 136 1.11 -18.51 -18.50
CA SER A 136 0.96 -18.92 -19.91
C SER A 136 0.14 -17.97 -20.79
N MET A 137 0.01 -16.69 -20.41
CA MET A 137 -0.64 -15.64 -21.22
C MET A 137 0.32 -14.48 -21.50
N LYS A 138 0.10 -13.79 -22.63
CA LYS A 138 0.81 -12.55 -22.97
C LYS A 138 0.50 -11.46 -21.96
N THR A 139 1.54 -10.84 -21.44
CA THR A 139 1.43 -9.65 -20.57
C THR A 139 0.78 -8.49 -21.33
N ALA A 140 -0.30 -7.93 -20.77
CA ALA A 140 -0.97 -6.76 -21.31
C ALA A 140 -0.50 -5.49 -20.59
N LYS A 141 -0.32 -4.41 -21.35
CA LYS A 141 -0.09 -3.07 -20.80
C LYS A 141 -1.26 -2.15 -21.15
N VAL A 142 -1.92 -1.61 -20.15
CA VAL A 142 -3.16 -0.83 -20.33
C VAL A 142 -3.06 0.50 -19.60
N LYS A 143 -3.54 1.58 -20.22
CA LYS A 143 -3.60 2.87 -19.52
C LYS A 143 -4.66 2.81 -18.43
N VAL A 144 -4.36 3.44 -17.31
CA VAL A 144 -5.26 3.56 -16.17
C VAL A 144 -6.48 4.42 -16.55
N ALA A 145 -7.67 3.96 -16.15
CA ALA A 145 -8.96 4.64 -16.26
C ALA A 145 -9.83 4.26 -15.04
N PRO A 146 -10.86 5.05 -14.65
CA PRO A 146 -11.71 4.69 -13.51
C PRO A 146 -12.38 3.32 -13.62
N LYS A 147 -12.74 2.93 -14.85
CA LYS A 147 -13.20 1.59 -15.21
C LYS A 147 -12.36 1.05 -16.36
N VAL A 148 -11.82 -0.16 -16.22
CA VAL A 148 -10.97 -0.77 -17.23
C VAL A 148 -11.29 -2.26 -17.42
N THR A 149 -11.42 -2.68 -18.67
CA THR A 149 -11.49 -4.10 -19.02
C THR A 149 -10.19 -4.46 -19.72
N VAL A 150 -9.53 -5.51 -19.24
CA VAL A 150 -8.27 -6.01 -19.78
C VAL A 150 -8.50 -7.40 -20.36
N THR A 151 -8.29 -7.53 -21.67
CA THR A 151 -8.34 -8.83 -22.35
C THR A 151 -6.93 -9.39 -22.49
N LEU A 152 -6.64 -10.50 -21.83
CA LEU A 152 -5.40 -11.24 -22.01
C LEU A 152 -5.49 -12.12 -23.26
N LYS A 153 -4.33 -12.32 -23.90
CA LYS A 153 -4.19 -13.18 -25.09
C LYS A 153 -3.24 -14.31 -24.76
N ASP A 154 -3.43 -15.44 -25.42
CA ASP A 154 -2.52 -16.58 -25.33
C ASP A 154 -1.11 -16.20 -25.83
N GLU A 155 -0.09 -16.87 -25.28
CA GLU A 155 1.34 -16.70 -25.66
C GLU A 155 1.64 -16.97 -27.15
#